data_AF-A0A536HT33-F1
#
_entry.id   AF-A0A536HT33-F1
#
_cell.length_a   1.000
_cell.length_b   1.000
_cell.length_c   1.000
_cell.angle_alpha   90.00
_cell.angle_beta   90.00
_cell.angle_gamma   90.00
#
_symmetry.space_group_name_H-M   'P 1'
#
loop_
_entity.id
_entity.type
_entity.pdbx_description
1 polymer ?
#
loop_
_entity_poly.entity_id
_entity_poly.type
_entity_poly.pdbx_seq_one_letter_code
_entity_poly.pdbx_strand_id
1 'polypeptide(L)'
;MKRLFVSFLASLGLLLPATVTGFAATGKGQLFFNGGIVRTVVVPAPVPGGGRDAFYEVTNGAAGQLGITAVAPGSPGYHGGSWAVNVVSFKSDVTPHLLTSAQAVLDAEAAGDVTVVRNADLDFRCPVQP
;
A
#
# COMPACT_ATOMS: atom_id res chain seq x y z
N MET A 1 -53.99 -38.33 26.39
CA MET A 1 -54.17 -37.19 27.33
C MET A 1 -52.77 -36.63 27.60
N LYS A 2 -52.34 -35.62 26.84
CA LYS A 2 -52.37 -34.19 27.20
C LYS A 2 -51.41 -33.86 28.35
N ARG A 3 -50.49 -32.92 28.07
CA ARG A 3 -49.77 -31.99 29.00
C ARG A 3 -48.36 -32.48 29.40
N LEU A 4 -47.26 -31.72 29.30
CA LEU A 4 -47.00 -30.30 29.02
C LEU A 4 -45.58 -30.13 28.41
N PHE A 5 -45.49 -29.41 27.29
CA PHE A 5 -44.27 -28.71 26.86
C PHE A 5 -44.31 -27.31 27.47
N VAL A 6 -43.34 -26.95 28.31
CA VAL A 6 -42.95 -25.54 28.56
C VAL A 6 -41.46 -25.53 28.86
N SER A 7 -40.63 -25.50 27.81
CA SER A 7 -39.21 -25.18 27.94
C SER A 7 -39.07 -23.67 28.07
N PHE A 8 -38.53 -23.23 29.21
CA PHE A 8 -38.29 -21.83 29.56
C PHE A 8 -37.16 -21.29 28.67
N LEU A 9 -37.48 -20.46 27.68
CA LEU A 9 -36.49 -19.66 26.94
C LEU A 9 -36.01 -18.52 27.84
N ALA A 10 -34.79 -18.63 28.36
CA ALA A 10 -34.07 -17.51 28.96
C ALA A 10 -33.07 -16.95 27.94
N SER A 11 -33.56 -16.02 27.13
CA SER A 11 -32.78 -15.19 26.21
C SER A 11 -32.01 -14.15 27.02
N LEU A 12 -30.71 -14.36 27.25
CA LEU A 12 -29.84 -13.33 27.81
C LEU A 12 -28.90 -12.81 26.72
N GLY A 13 -29.37 -11.79 26.01
CA GLY A 13 -28.57 -11.04 25.04
C GLY A 13 -27.51 -10.20 25.78
N LEU A 14 -26.24 -10.61 25.66
CA LEU A 14 -25.11 -9.86 26.18
C LEU A 14 -24.75 -8.75 25.17
N LEU A 15 -25.02 -7.50 25.54
CA LEU A 15 -24.65 -6.31 24.78
C LEU A 15 -23.13 -6.07 24.86
N LEU A 16 -22.51 -5.90 23.69
CA LEU A 16 -21.10 -5.52 23.49
C LEU A 16 -20.82 -4.11 24.03
N PRO A 17 -19.58 -3.84 24.49
CA PRO A 17 -18.92 -2.58 24.22
C PRO A 17 -18.02 -2.73 22.98
N ALA A 18 -18.44 -2.16 21.86
CA ALA A 18 -17.55 -1.93 20.73
C ALA A 18 -16.62 -0.77 21.07
N THR A 19 -15.41 -1.06 21.55
CA THR A 19 -14.36 -0.05 21.66
C THR A 19 -13.65 0.09 20.32
N VAL A 20 -14.21 0.92 19.43
CA VAL A 20 -13.47 1.45 18.28
C VAL A 20 -12.66 2.67 18.71
N THR A 21 -11.50 2.44 19.32
CA THR A 21 -10.50 3.49 19.44
C THR A 21 -9.66 3.52 18.17
N GLY A 22 -10.11 4.29 17.18
CA GLY A 22 -9.25 4.79 16.11
C GLY A 22 -8.56 6.06 16.59
N PHE A 23 -7.24 6.01 16.78
CA PHE A 23 -6.42 7.22 16.85
C PHE A 23 -5.80 7.47 15.47
N ALA A 24 -5.81 8.74 15.06
CA ALA A 24 -5.32 9.20 13.76
C ALA A 24 -3.87 8.75 13.49
N ALA A 25 -3.62 8.18 12.31
CA ALA A 25 -2.27 7.86 11.87
C ALA A 25 -1.64 9.10 11.22
N THR A 26 -0.62 9.69 11.87
CA THR A 26 0.37 10.53 11.19
C THR A 26 1.68 9.74 11.13
N GLY A 27 1.99 9.17 9.97
CA GLY A 27 3.16 8.33 9.78
C GLY A 27 4.06 8.82 8.65
N LYS A 28 5.37 8.77 8.91
CA LYS A 28 6.42 8.72 7.88
C LYS A 28 6.65 7.25 7.50
N GLY A 29 7.15 6.99 6.31
CA GLY A 29 7.41 5.64 5.80
C GLY A 29 8.82 5.48 5.26
N GLN A 30 9.22 4.22 5.07
CA GLN A 30 10.39 3.85 4.30
C GLN A 30 9.95 3.41 2.91
N LEU A 31 10.71 3.80 1.89
CA LEU A 31 10.50 3.43 0.50
C LEU A 31 11.79 2.84 -0.06
N PHE A 32 11.66 1.91 -0.99
CA PHE A 32 12.79 1.46 -1.77
C PHE A 32 13.15 2.47 -2.87
N PHE A 33 14.46 2.66 -3.07
CA PHE A 33 15.02 3.44 -4.16
C PHE A 33 16.36 2.85 -4.59
N ASN A 34 16.44 2.31 -5.82
CA ASN A 34 17.67 1.74 -6.39
C ASN A 34 18.37 0.72 -5.48
N GLY A 35 17.60 -0.16 -4.82
CA GLY A 35 18.12 -1.17 -3.88
C GLY A 35 18.40 -0.65 -2.47
N GLY A 36 18.40 0.66 -2.27
CA GLY A 36 18.49 1.30 -0.96
C GLY A 36 17.12 1.66 -0.39
N ILE A 37 17.13 2.33 0.76
CA ILE A 37 15.93 2.84 1.43
C ILE A 37 16.03 4.36 1.55
N VAL A 38 14.95 5.05 1.20
CA VAL A 38 14.72 6.48 1.50
C VAL A 38 13.54 6.61 2.46
N ARG A 39 13.45 7.73 3.16
CA ARG A 39 12.39 7.98 4.15
C ARG A 39 11.51 9.13 3.72
N THR A 40 10.20 8.99 3.94
CA THR A 40 9.28 10.09 3.74
C THR A 40 9.43 11.14 4.84
N VAL A 41 9.31 12.41 4.48
CA VAL A 41 9.54 13.54 5.39
C VAL A 41 8.24 13.99 6.07
N VAL A 42 7.09 13.73 5.46
CA VAL A 42 5.78 14.14 5.95
C VAL A 42 4.79 12.99 5.81
N VAL A 43 3.57 13.21 6.31
CA VAL A 43 2.43 12.34 6.02
C VAL A 43 2.03 12.53 4.55
N PRO A 44 1.78 11.46 3.78
CA PRO A 44 1.24 11.57 2.43
C PRO A 44 -0.01 12.45 2.35
N ALA A 45 -0.04 13.39 1.40
CA ALA A 45 -1.21 14.21 1.10
C ALA A 45 -1.81 13.79 -0.26
N PRO A 46 -3.10 13.42 -0.35
CA PRO A 46 -3.70 13.00 -1.62
C PRO A 46 -3.70 14.16 -2.63
N VAL A 47 -3.32 13.86 -3.87
CA VAL A 47 -3.39 14.77 -5.03
C VAL A 47 -3.86 14.00 -6.27
N PRO A 48 -5.11 13.50 -6.31
CA PRO A 48 -5.61 12.68 -7.41
C PRO A 48 -5.32 13.29 -8.79
N GLY A 49 -4.69 12.51 -9.68
CA GLY A 49 -4.26 12.92 -11.01
C GLY A 49 -3.10 13.91 -11.07
N GLY A 50 -2.54 14.32 -9.93
CA GLY A 50 -1.45 15.29 -9.81
C GLY A 50 -0.04 14.69 -9.78
N GLY A 51 0.08 13.36 -9.84
CA GLY A 51 1.35 12.66 -9.81
C GLY A 51 2.22 12.92 -11.06
N ARG A 52 3.54 12.97 -10.86
CA ARG A 52 4.58 13.18 -11.88
C ARG A 52 5.77 12.25 -11.74
N ASP A 53 6.12 11.94 -10.50
CA ASP A 53 7.22 11.06 -10.11
C ASP A 53 6.68 9.63 -9.99
N ALA A 54 7.17 8.67 -10.78
CA ALA A 54 6.65 7.31 -10.71
C ALA A 54 6.86 6.68 -9.32
N PHE A 55 5.77 6.14 -8.77
CA PHE A 55 5.74 5.38 -7.54
C PHE A 55 5.06 4.04 -7.80
N TYR A 56 5.60 2.97 -7.23
CA TYR A 56 5.07 1.62 -7.41
C TYR A 56 4.64 1.05 -6.06
N GLU A 57 3.37 0.70 -5.98
CA GLU A 57 2.74 0.07 -4.82
C GLU A 57 2.50 -1.41 -5.14
N VAL A 58 3.26 -2.29 -4.49
CA VAL A 58 3.10 -3.74 -4.69
C VAL A 58 2.04 -4.28 -3.72
N THR A 59 0.95 -4.83 -4.24
CA THR A 59 -0.22 -5.21 -3.42
C THR A 59 -0.20 -6.65 -2.90
N ASN A 60 0.54 -7.54 -3.56
CA ASN A 60 0.71 -8.95 -3.21
C ASN A 60 2.19 -9.37 -3.22
N GLY A 61 3.06 -8.48 -2.74
CA GLY A 61 4.52 -8.67 -2.72
C GLY A 61 5.02 -9.64 -1.65
N ALA A 62 6.32 -9.90 -1.67
CA ALA A 62 7.00 -10.66 -0.63
C ALA A 62 6.96 -9.94 0.74
N ALA A 63 7.18 -10.69 1.82
CA ALA A 63 7.33 -10.11 3.14
C ALA A 63 8.46 -9.06 3.18
N GLY A 64 8.19 -7.90 3.78
CA GLY A 64 9.14 -6.78 3.83
C GLY A 64 9.12 -5.87 2.58
N GLN A 65 8.20 -6.09 1.65
CA GLN A 65 8.02 -5.20 0.50
C GLN A 65 7.59 -3.80 0.98
N LEU A 66 8.28 -2.78 0.46
CA LEU A 66 7.96 -1.37 0.66
C LEU A 66 7.42 -0.77 -0.65
N GLY A 67 6.83 0.43 -0.58
CA GLY A 67 6.60 1.22 -1.78
C GLY A 67 7.93 1.57 -2.46
N ILE A 68 7.94 1.65 -3.78
CA ILE A 68 9.17 1.85 -4.57
C ILE A 68 9.06 3.19 -5.28
N THR A 69 10.04 4.05 -5.10
CA THR A 69 10.14 5.29 -5.87
C THR A 69 11.10 5.14 -7.05
N ALA A 70 10.76 5.73 -8.19
CA ALA A 70 11.64 5.83 -9.35
C ALA A 70 12.66 6.97 -9.25
N VAL A 71 12.37 7.98 -8.42
CA VAL A 71 13.19 9.20 -8.30
C VAL A 71 13.32 9.64 -6.84
N ALA A 72 14.42 10.29 -6.50
CA ALA A 72 14.67 10.83 -5.17
C ALA A 72 15.39 12.18 -5.28
N PRO A 73 15.59 12.93 -4.18
CA PRO A 73 16.41 14.14 -4.21
C PRO A 73 17.77 13.89 -4.87
N GLY A 74 18.10 14.71 -5.86
CA GLY A 74 19.30 14.56 -6.69
C GLY A 74 19.09 13.80 -7.99
N SER A 75 17.98 13.07 -8.17
CA SER A 75 17.62 12.49 -9.46
C SER A 75 17.15 13.57 -10.45
N PRO A 76 17.55 13.51 -11.73
CA PRO A 76 16.91 14.30 -12.78
C PRO A 76 15.41 14.03 -12.82
N GLY A 77 14.60 15.08 -12.92
CA GLY A 77 13.14 14.96 -12.97
C GLY A 77 12.48 14.62 -11.63
N TYR A 78 13.17 14.76 -10.49
CA TYR A 78 12.51 14.69 -9.18
C TYR A 78 11.66 15.93 -8.92
N HIS A 79 10.35 15.76 -8.82
CA HIS A 79 9.42 16.87 -8.56
C HIS A 79 9.10 17.05 -7.08
N GLY A 80 9.92 16.49 -6.18
CA GLY A 80 9.74 16.59 -4.72
C GLY A 80 8.84 15.51 -4.12
N GLY A 81 8.61 14.40 -4.84
CA GLY A 81 7.74 13.31 -4.42
C GLY A 81 6.28 13.59 -4.76
N SER A 82 6.02 14.05 -5.98
CA SER A 82 4.67 14.18 -6.54
C SER A 82 4.33 12.84 -7.14
N TRP A 83 3.91 11.89 -6.33
CA TRP A 83 3.89 10.48 -6.69
C TRP A 83 2.72 10.16 -7.62
N ALA A 84 3.06 9.67 -8.82
CA ALA A 84 2.16 9.02 -9.76
C ALA A 84 2.10 7.52 -9.41
N VAL A 85 1.00 7.09 -8.79
CA VAL A 85 0.89 5.71 -8.29
C VAL A 85 0.63 4.72 -9.41
N ASN A 86 1.45 3.69 -9.44
CA ASN A 86 1.28 2.50 -10.27
C ASN A 86 1.13 1.30 -9.33
N VAL A 87 -0.01 0.62 -9.43
CA VAL A 87 -0.30 -0.58 -8.66
C VAL A 87 0.36 -1.76 -9.35
N VAL A 88 1.19 -2.47 -8.59
CA VAL A 88 1.94 -3.63 -9.05
C VAL A 88 1.38 -4.87 -8.39
N SER A 89 1.13 -5.90 -9.20
CA SER A 89 0.67 -7.19 -8.71
C SER A 89 1.42 -8.32 -9.40
N PHE A 90 1.99 -9.23 -8.63
CA PHE A 90 2.51 -10.50 -9.13
C PHE A 90 1.37 -11.35 -9.69
N LYS A 91 1.63 -12.04 -10.80
CA LYS A 91 0.70 -13.03 -11.35
C LYS A 91 0.60 -14.24 -10.42
N SER A 92 -0.53 -14.95 -10.51
CA SER A 92 -0.88 -16.03 -9.57
C SER A 92 0.08 -17.22 -9.58
N ASP A 93 0.81 -17.43 -10.67
CA ASP A 93 1.78 -18.50 -10.88
C ASP A 93 3.22 -18.10 -10.53
N VAL A 94 3.44 -16.84 -10.13
CA VAL A 94 4.75 -16.31 -9.76
C VAL A 94 4.87 -16.26 -8.25
N THR A 95 5.96 -16.81 -7.71
CA THR A 95 6.29 -16.62 -6.29
C THR A 95 6.79 -15.19 -6.08
N PRO A 96 6.10 -14.35 -5.27
CA PRO A 96 6.52 -12.98 -5.06
C PRO A 96 7.93 -12.88 -4.46
N HIS A 97 8.72 -11.96 -4.98
CA HIS A 97 10.04 -11.60 -4.45
C HIS A 97 10.11 -10.08 -4.24
N LEU A 98 11.14 -9.61 -3.54
CA LEU A 98 11.28 -8.17 -3.27
C LEU A 98 11.64 -7.42 -4.56
N LEU A 99 10.86 -6.40 -4.86
CA LEU A 99 11.17 -5.39 -5.87
C LEU A 99 11.66 -4.14 -5.15
N THR A 100 12.90 -3.74 -5.39
CA THR A 100 13.57 -2.68 -4.62
C THR A 100 14.02 -1.48 -5.47
N SER A 101 13.63 -1.44 -6.74
CA SER A 101 13.91 -0.33 -7.66
C SER A 101 12.86 -0.26 -8.75
N ALA A 102 12.70 0.91 -9.37
CA ALA A 102 11.82 1.03 -10.54
C ALA A 102 12.27 0.13 -11.68
N GLN A 103 13.59 -0.01 -11.90
CA GLN A 103 14.10 -0.92 -12.91
C GLN A 103 13.69 -2.37 -12.65
N ALA A 104 13.75 -2.84 -11.40
CA ALA A 104 13.31 -4.19 -11.05
C ALA A 104 11.81 -4.41 -11.32
N VAL A 105 10.96 -3.39 -11.10
CA VAL A 105 9.53 -3.47 -11.45
C VAL A 105 9.35 -3.60 -12.96
N LEU A 106 10.05 -2.78 -13.75
CA LEU A 106 9.95 -2.80 -15.20
C LEU A 106 10.50 -4.10 -15.80
N ASP A 107 11.59 -4.63 -15.25
CA ASP A 107 12.15 -5.91 -15.65
C ASP A 107 11.19 -7.07 -15.34
N ALA A 108 10.57 -7.06 -14.15
CA ALA A 108 9.55 -8.04 -13.77
C ALA A 108 8.30 -7.92 -14.66
N GLU A 109 7.88 -6.71 -15.03
CA GLU A 109 6.77 -6.52 -15.97
C GLU A 109 7.11 -7.06 -17.36
N ALA A 110 8.32 -6.76 -17.86
CA ALA A 110 8.80 -7.24 -19.14
C ALA A 110 8.96 -8.76 -19.19
N ALA A 111 9.35 -9.39 -18.07
CA ALA A 111 9.36 -10.84 -17.91
C ALA A 111 7.95 -11.45 -17.85
N GLY A 112 6.93 -10.62 -17.62
CA GLY A 112 5.56 -11.04 -17.45
C GLY A 112 5.26 -11.54 -16.05
N ASP A 113 6.10 -11.25 -15.06
CA ASP A 113 5.93 -11.70 -13.67
C ASP A 113 4.89 -10.87 -12.91
N VAL A 114 4.80 -9.59 -13.25
CA VAL A 114 3.86 -8.63 -12.64
C VAL A 114 3.01 -7.93 -13.70
N THR A 115 1.89 -7.38 -13.26
CA THR A 115 1.14 -6.34 -13.99
C THR A 115 1.38 -4.99 -13.32
N VAL A 116 1.61 -3.93 -14.10
CA VAL A 116 1.70 -2.56 -13.60
C VAL A 116 0.53 -1.74 -14.14
N VAL A 117 -0.29 -1.21 -13.26
CA VAL A 117 -1.49 -0.45 -13.62
C VAL A 117 -1.46 0.93 -12.98
N ARG A 118 -1.47 1.97 -13.81
CA ARG A 118 -1.57 3.35 -13.34
C ARG A 118 -2.89 3.59 -12.62
N ASN A 119 -2.84 4.12 -11.39
CA ASN A 119 -4.03 4.53 -10.64
C ASN A 119 -3.93 5.99 -10.20
N ALA A 120 -4.50 6.89 -11.00
CA ALA A 120 -4.43 8.33 -10.79
C ALA A 120 -5.16 8.80 -9.51
N ASP A 121 -6.19 8.09 -9.08
CA ASP A 121 -6.97 8.46 -7.89
C ASP A 121 -6.16 8.27 -6.60
N LEU A 122 -5.11 7.44 -6.64
CA LEU A 122 -4.22 7.19 -5.50
C LEU A 122 -3.01 8.13 -5.45
N ASP A 123 -2.86 9.05 -6.41
CA ASP A 123 -1.73 9.97 -6.42
C ASP A 123 -1.62 10.77 -5.13
N PHE A 124 -0.39 10.98 -4.69
CA PHE A 124 -0.12 11.68 -3.44
C PHE A 124 1.18 12.46 -3.48
N ARG A 125 1.30 13.43 -2.57
CA ARG A 125 2.46 14.28 -2.40
C ARG A 125 3.15 13.90 -1.10
N CYS A 126 4.42 13.50 -1.19
CA CYS A 126 5.23 13.23 -0.01
C CYS A 126 6.74 13.30 -0.32
N PRO A 127 7.45 14.38 0.02
CA PRO A 127 8.90 14.46 -0.16
C PRO A 127 9.65 13.37 0.60
N VAL A 128 10.83 12.99 0.09
CA VAL A 128 11.71 11.99 0.72
C VAL A 128 13.10 12.55 0.99
N GLN A 129 13.82 11.90 1.89
CA GLN A 129 15.23 12.14 2.20
C GLN A 129 16.01 10.82 2.17
N PRO A 130 17.31 10.86 1.84
CA PRO A 130 18.22 9.73 2.04
C PRO A 130 18.22 9.17 3.48
#